data_AF-A0A4Q3C2P1-F1
#
_entry.id   AF-A0A4Q3C2P1-F1
#
_cell.length_a   1.000
_cell.length_b   1.000
_cell.length_c   1.000
_cell.angle_alpha   90.00
_cell.angle_beta   90.00
_cell.angle_gamma   90.00
#
_symmetry.space_group_name_H-M   'P 1'
#
loop_
_entity.id
_entity.type
_entity.pdbx_description
1 polymer ?
#
loop_
_entity_poly.entity_id
_entity_poly.type
_entity_poly.pdbx_seq_one_letter_code
_entity_poly.pdbx_strand_id
1 'polypeptide(L)' 'GVPPYVVFPDATLREMAAAKPDSLGGLAQVSGVGAKKLETYGEAFLAAIRDHQG' A
#
# COMPACT_ATOMS: atom_id res chain seq x y z
N GLY A 1 18.93 -8.19 8.17
CA GLY A 1 17.88 -7.78 7.21
C GLY A 1 16.93 -6.85 7.90
N VAL A 2 16.46 -5.79 7.23
CA VAL A 2 15.40 -4.94 7.77
C VAL A 2 14.15 -5.79 7.98
N PRO A 3 13.47 -5.69 9.13
CA PRO A 3 12.30 -6.50 9.36
C PRO A 3 11.19 -6.15 8.35
N PRO A 4 10.47 -7.15 7.79
CA PRO A 4 9.45 -6.94 6.76
C PRO A 4 8.25 -6.09 7.22
N TYR A 5 8.13 -5.83 8.52
CA TYR A 5 7.04 -5.03 9.10
C TYR A 5 7.22 -3.50 8.99
N VAL A 6 8.30 -2.99 8.38
CA VAL A 6 8.55 -1.53 8.25
C VAL A 6 8.52 -1.05 6.79
N VAL A 7 7.67 -1.62 5.94
CA VAL A 7 7.51 -1.11 4.56
C VAL A 7 6.72 0.22 4.58
N PHE A 8 5.61 0.24 5.31
CA PHE A 8 4.77 1.42 5.50
C PHE A 8 4.51 1.65 6.99
N PRO A 9 4.50 2.91 7.45
CA PRO A 9 4.07 3.22 8.80
C PRO A 9 2.56 2.96 8.96
N ASP A 10 2.11 2.70 10.19
CA ASP A 10 0.71 2.41 10.52
C ASP A 10 -0.28 3.44 9.95
N ALA A 11 0.08 4.72 9.94
CA ALA A 11 -0.76 5.78 9.39
C ALA A 11 -1.05 5.54 7.89
N THR A 12 -0.02 5.21 7.12
CA THR A 12 -0.13 4.89 5.70
C THR A 12 -0.93 3.60 5.47
N LEU A 13 -0.75 2.57 6.31
CA LEU A 13 -1.54 1.33 6.23
C LEU A 13 -3.02 1.56 6.51
N ARG A 14 -3.34 2.36 7.53
CA ARG A 14 -4.73 2.74 7.84
C ARG A 14 -5.37 3.54 6.72
N GLU A 15 -4.63 4.46 6.12
CA GLU A 15 -5.09 5.23 4.98
C GLU A 15 -5.36 4.34 3.75
N MET A 16 -4.46 3.41 3.42
CA MET A 16 -4.73 2.42 2.36
C MET A 16 -5.99 1.60 2.64
N ALA A 17 -6.16 1.12 3.87
CA ALA A 17 -7.32 0.32 4.24
C ALA A 17 -8.64 1.11 4.15
N ALA A 18 -8.60 2.41 4.43
CA ALA A 18 -9.76 3.30 4.31
C ALA A 18 -10.05 3.68 2.85
N ALA A 19 -9.02 4.03 2.08
CA ALA A 19 -9.15 4.47 0.69
C ALA A 19 -9.43 3.31 -0.27
N LYS A 20 -9.00 2.09 0.06
CA LYS A 20 -9.13 0.87 -0.74
C LYS A 20 -8.76 1.07 -2.22
N PRO A 21 -7.55 1.58 -2.51
CA PRO A 21 -7.12 1.80 -3.89
C PRO A 21 -7.16 0.51 -4.71
N ASP A 22 -7.61 0.63 -5.95
CA ASP A 22 -7.78 -0.47 -6.91
C ASP A 22 -6.75 -0.44 -8.06
N SER A 23 -5.88 0.58 -8.05
CA SER A 23 -4.90 0.87 -9.10
C SER A 23 -3.64 1.48 -8.51
N LEU A 24 -2.51 1.38 -9.24
CA LEU A 24 -1.24 1.98 -8.82
C LEU A 24 -1.36 3.51 -8.70
N GLY A 25 -2.16 4.14 -9.57
CA GLY A 25 -2.44 5.58 -9.49
C GLY A 25 -3.17 5.96 -8.20
N GLY A 26 -4.17 5.17 -7.80
CA GLY A 26 -4.86 5.36 -6.52
C GLY A 26 -3.93 5.12 -5.33
N LEU A 27 -3.09 4.08 -5.39
CA LEU A 27 -2.12 3.78 -4.33
C LEU A 27 -1.06 4.88 -4.20
N ALA A 28 -0.69 5.54 -5.30
CA ALA A 28 0.23 6.69 -5.32
C ALA A 28 -0.34 7.95 -4.65
N GLN A 29 -1.67 8.05 -4.49
CA GLN A 29 -2.29 9.15 -3.76
C GLN A 29 -2.21 8.98 -2.24
N VAL A 30 -1.89 7.78 -1.75
CA VAL A 30 -1.82 7.50 -0.31
C VAL A 30 -0.56 8.11 0.28
N SER A 31 -0.74 8.88 1.36
CA SER A 31 0.38 9.52 2.06
C SER A 31 1.40 8.50 2.58
N GLY A 32 2.68 8.71 2.25
CA GLY A 32 3.77 7.80 2.61
C GLY A 32 4.06 6.68 1.59
N VAL A 33 3.30 6.62 0.48
CA VAL A 33 3.61 5.77 -0.68
C VAL A 33 4.43 6.56 -1.70
N GLY A 34 5.75 6.54 -1.53
CA GLY A 34 6.68 7.11 -2.52
C GLY A 34 6.91 6.20 -3.73
N ALA A 35 7.41 6.78 -4.83
CA ALA A 35 7.62 6.09 -6.12
C ALA A 35 8.36 4.74 -5.99
N LYS A 36 9.45 4.69 -5.22
CA LYS A 36 10.21 3.44 -5.01
C LYS A 36 9.39 2.36 -4.30
N LYS A 37 8.56 2.73 -3.33
CA LYS A 37 7.68 1.77 -2.63
C LYS A 37 6.54 1.32 -3.52
N LEU A 38 6.00 2.23 -4.33
CA LEU A 38 4.97 1.91 -5.31
C LEU A 38 5.48 0.91 -6.36
N GLU A 39 6.68 1.14 -6.89
CA GLU A 39 7.33 0.23 -7.84
C GLU A 39 7.65 -1.13 -7.21
N THR A 40 8.14 -1.14 -5.97
CA THR A 40 8.58 -2.39 -5.31
C THR A 40 7.41 -3.22 -4.77
N TYR A 41 6.36 -2.57 -4.24
CA TYR A 41 5.32 -3.22 -3.44
C TYR A 41 3.89 -2.97 -3.94
N GLY A 42 3.69 -2.10 -4.92
CA GLY A 42 2.35 -1.64 -5.32
C GLY A 42 1.42 -2.76 -5.74
N GLU A 43 1.87 -3.63 -6.64
CA GLU A 43 1.09 -4.80 -7.10
C GLU A 43 0.73 -5.76 -5.96
N ALA A 44 1.68 -6.02 -5.05
CA ALA A 44 1.45 -6.91 -3.91
C ALA A 44 0.40 -6.34 -2.95
N PHE A 45 0.43 -5.03 -2.69
CA PHE A 45 -0.57 -4.38 -1.84
C PHE A 45 -1.94 -4.28 -2.52
N LEU A 46 -2.01 -4.01 -3.84
CA LEU A 46 -3.27 -4.03 -4.56
C LEU A 46 -3.91 -5.42 -4.55
N ALA A 47 -3.11 -6.48 -4.68
CA ALA A 47 -3.58 -7.86 -4.55
C ALA A 47 -4.15 -8.12 -3.15
N ALA A 48 -3.39 -7.77 -2.09
CA ALA A 48 -3.85 -7.95 -0.71
C ALA A 48 -5.12 -7.15 -0.40
N ILE A 49 -5.21 -5.90 -0.86
CA ILE A 49 -6.40 -5.06 -0.67
C ILE A 49 -7.62 -5.70 -1.34
N ARG A 50 -7.49 -6.20 -2.57
CA ARG A 50 -8.57 -6.92 -3.28
C ARG A 50 -9.00 -8.20 -2.57
N ASP A 51 -8.06 -8.96 -2.02
CA ASP A 51 -8.35 -10.21 -1.31
C ASP A 51 -9.18 -9.99 -0.03
N HIS A 52 -8.99 -8.84 0.63
CA HIS A 52 -9.72 -8.46 1.85
C HIS A 52 -10.96 -7.57 1.59
N GLN A 53 -11.47 -7.53 0.34
CA GLN A 53 -12.73 -6.84 0.01
C GLN A 53 -14.00 -7.67 0.30
N GLY A 54 -13.88 -8.88 0.85
CA GLY A 54 -14.97 -9.78 1.24
C GLY A 54 -15.03 -10.07 2.73
#